data_AF-A0A0Q4HH76-F1
#
_entry.id   AF-A0A0Q4HH76-F1
#
_cell.length_a   1.000
_cell.length_b   1.000
_cell.length_c   1.000
_cell.angle_alpha   90.00
_cell.angle_beta   90.00
_cell.angle_gamma   90.00
#
_symmetry.space_group_name_H-M   'P 1'
#
loop_
_entity.id
_entity.type
_entity.pdbx_description
1 polymer ?
#
loop_
_entity_poly.entity_id
_entity_poly.type
_entity_poly.pdbx_seq_one_letter_code
_entity_poly.pdbx_strand_id
1 'polypeptide(L)'
;MNDCGCEKARAELEEYLHHELASADAADIRAHVEHCTDCQNEVRVGVAITEVMQRACKESAPEVLRTLVLAQIRTVQAGHGVAVE
;
A
#
# COMPACT_ATOMS: atom_id res chain seq x y z
N MET A 1 10.66 -4.92 29.97
CA MET A 1 10.53 -3.92 28.89
C MET A 1 9.57 -4.54 27.90
N ASN A 2 8.35 -4.02 27.82
CA ASN A 2 7.29 -4.63 27.04
C ASN A 2 7.65 -4.47 25.57
N ASP A 3 7.86 -5.59 24.87
CA ASP A 3 8.05 -5.57 23.43
C ASP A 3 6.76 -5.02 22.80
N CYS A 4 6.85 -3.77 22.38
CA CYS A 4 5.80 -2.99 21.76
C CYS A 4 5.37 -3.59 20.40
N GLY A 5 6.20 -4.45 19.78
CA GLY A 5 6.08 -4.81 18.36
C GLY A 5 6.64 -3.74 17.42
N CYS A 6 7.19 -2.66 17.98
CA CYS A 6 7.79 -1.54 17.27
C CYS A 6 8.96 -1.97 16.35
N GLU A 7 9.80 -2.92 16.76
CA GLU A 7 10.93 -3.38 15.93
C GLU A 7 10.47 -4.07 14.64
N LYS A 8 9.53 -5.02 14.75
CA LYS A 8 8.94 -5.68 13.57
C LYS A 8 8.25 -4.65 12.66
N ALA A 9 7.40 -3.80 13.24
CA ALA A 9 6.64 -2.81 12.48
C ALA A 9 7.55 -1.83 11.71
N ARG A 10 8.68 -1.42 12.29
CA ARG A 10 9.66 -0.55 11.62
C ARG A 10 10.51 -1.29 10.59
N ALA A 11 10.83 -2.56 10.82
CA ALA A 11 11.58 -3.37 9.89
C ALA A 11 10.82 -3.63 8.58
N GLU A 12 9.48 -3.74 8.66
CA GLU A 12 8.59 -4.07 7.54
C GLU A 12 7.79 -2.85 7.04
N LEU A 13 8.12 -1.64 7.52
CA LEU A 13 7.32 -0.44 7.28
C LEU A 13 7.29 -0.02 5.81
N GLU A 14 8.41 -0.14 5.11
CA GLU A 14 8.53 0.26 3.71
C GLU A 14 7.68 -0.68 2.82
N GLU A 15 7.79 -1.99 3.05
CA GLU A 15 6.97 -2.99 2.37
C GLU A 15 5.47 -2.79 2.69
N TYR A 16 5.13 -2.39 3.92
CA TYR A 16 3.75 -2.04 4.28
C TYR A 16 3.24 -0.82 3.50
N LEU A 17 4.04 0.26 3.42
CA LEU A 17 3.69 1.49 2.71
C LEU A 17 3.51 1.28 1.20
N HIS A 18 4.27 0.34 0.62
CA HIS A 18 4.19 0.00 -0.79
C HIS A 18 3.22 -1.15 -1.12
N HIS A 19 2.49 -1.66 -0.12
CA HIS A 19 1.55 -2.78 -0.26
C HIS A 19 2.20 -4.08 -0.75
N GLU A 20 3.43 -4.35 -0.32
CA GLU A 20 4.25 -5.50 -0.73
C GLU A 20 4.23 -6.64 0.30
N LEU A 21 3.53 -6.45 1.42
CA LEU A 21 3.35 -7.47 2.45
C LEU A 21 2.19 -8.42 2.16
N ALA A 22 2.30 -9.64 2.70
CA ALA A 22 1.16 -10.54 2.80
C ALA A 22 0.06 -9.90 3.65
N SER A 23 -1.21 -10.27 3.37
CA SER A 23 -2.37 -9.65 4.02
C SER A 23 -2.37 -9.79 5.54
N ALA A 24 -1.83 -10.89 6.07
CA ALA A 24 -1.68 -11.11 7.51
C ALA A 24 -0.66 -10.14 8.14
N ASP A 25 0.55 -10.03 7.57
CA ASP A 25 1.59 -9.13 8.10
C ASP A 25 1.18 -7.67 7.99
N ALA A 26 0.51 -7.29 6.89
CA ALA A 26 -0.05 -5.95 6.75
C ALA A 26 -1.16 -5.65 7.78
N ALA A 27 -1.93 -6.66 8.21
CA ALA A 27 -2.93 -6.51 9.26
C ALA A 27 -2.27 -6.32 10.64
N ASP A 28 -1.20 -7.06 10.92
CA ASP A 28 -0.43 -6.93 12.17
C ASP A 28 0.17 -5.53 12.31
N ILE A 29 0.82 -5.01 11.27
CA ILE A 29 1.39 -3.66 11.27
C ILE A 29 0.30 -2.60 11.42
N ARG A 30 -0.85 -2.76 10.74
CA ARG A 30 -1.98 -1.84 10.88
C ARG A 30 -2.49 -1.79 12.32
N ALA A 31 -2.74 -2.96 12.92
CA ALA A 31 -3.20 -3.06 14.30
C ALA A 31 -2.20 -2.44 15.28
N HIS A 32 -0.89 -2.60 15.00
CA HIS A 32 0.16 -1.98 15.79
C HIS A 32 0.16 -0.45 15.68
N VAL A 33 0.15 0.08 14.45
CA VAL A 33 0.17 1.52 14.17
C VAL A 33 -1.04 2.21 14.80
N GLU A 34 -2.22 1.61 14.80
CA GLU A 34 -3.42 2.18 15.43
C GLU A 34 -3.24 2.52 16.92
N HIS A 35 -2.34 1.81 17.61
CA HIS A 35 -2.14 1.93 19.05
C HIS A 35 -0.75 2.49 19.45
N CYS A 36 0.14 2.74 18.47
CA CYS A 36 1.51 3.16 18.72
C CYS A 36 1.82 4.52 18.09
N THR A 37 1.92 5.57 18.91
CA THR A 37 2.20 6.94 18.44
C THR A 37 3.51 7.04 17.65
N ASP A 38 4.55 6.32 18.06
CA ASP A 38 5.85 6.36 17.39
C ASP A 38 5.74 5.78 15.98
N CYS A 39 5.12 4.61 15.82
CA CYS A 39 4.90 4.00 14.50
C CYS A 39 3.92 4.81 13.64
N GLN A 40 2.94 5.51 14.22
CA GLN A 40 2.12 6.48 13.47
C GLN A 40 2.95 7.64 12.92
N ASN A 41 3.94 8.12 13.68
CA ASN A 41 4.82 9.18 13.21
C ASN A 41 5.69 8.67 12.04
N GLU A 42 6.25 7.47 12.15
CA GLU A 42 7.05 6.85 11.07
C GLU A 42 6.22 6.65 9.79
N VAL A 43 4.99 6.12 9.89
CA VAL A 43 4.07 5.99 8.75
C VAL A 43 3.80 7.36 8.11
N ARG A 44 3.56 8.41 8.91
CA ARG A 44 3.33 9.77 8.40
C ARG A 44 4.55 10.31 7.64
N VAL A 45 5.77 10.04 8.11
CA VAL A 45 7.01 10.44 7.42
C VAL A 45 7.12 9.70 6.08
N GLY A 46 6.92 8.38 6.07
CA GLY A 46 6.98 7.58 4.85
C GLY A 46 5.97 8.06 3.80
N VAL A 47 4.71 8.26 4.18
CA VAL A 47 3.67 8.81 3.28
C VAL A 47 4.08 10.17 2.72
N ALA A 48 4.59 11.09 3.56
CA ALA A 48 5.01 12.41 3.10
C ALA A 48 6.14 12.33 2.08
N ILE A 49 7.10 11.41 2.24
CA ILE A 49 8.17 11.17 1.27
C ILE A 49 7.59 10.66 -0.05
N THR A 50 6.72 9.64 0.01
CA THR A 50 6.06 9.09 -1.19
C THR A 50 5.28 10.16 -1.96
N GLU A 51 4.52 11.00 -1.26
CA GLU A 51 3.77 12.11 -1.87
C GLU A 51 4.69 13.12 -2.56
N VAL A 52 5.83 13.46 -1.94
CA VAL A 52 6.83 14.34 -2.55
C VAL A 52 7.40 13.71 -3.82
N MET A 53 7.75 12.43 -3.79
CA MET A 53 8.25 11.71 -4.96
C MET A 53 7.22 11.70 -6.09
N GLN A 54 5.97 11.36 -5.79
CA GLN A 54 4.87 11.37 -6.77
C GLN A 54 4.66 12.74 -7.39
N ARG A 55 4.78 13.82 -6.60
CA ARG A 55 4.61 15.19 -7.09
C ARG A 55 5.80 15.67 -7.93
N ALA A 56 7.00 15.18 -7.64
CA ALA A 56 8.21 15.48 -8.41
C ALA A 56 8.28 14.69 -9.73
N CYS A 57 7.73 13.49 -9.75
CA CYS A 57 7.65 12.62 -10.92
C CYS A 57 6.62 13.16 -11.93
N LYS A 58 7.08 13.71 -13.07
CA LYS A 58 6.22 14.31 -14.11
C LYS A 58 6.08 13.46 -15.37
N GLU A 59 6.66 12.27 -15.38
CA GLU A 59 6.51 11.34 -16.49
C GLU A 59 5.06 10.85 -16.57
N SER A 60 4.49 10.94 -17.77
CA SER A 60 3.16 10.42 -18.04
C SER A 60 3.31 9.07 -18.72
N ALA A 61 2.59 8.07 -18.20
CA ALA A 61 2.53 6.76 -18.85
C ALA A 61 2.01 6.90 -20.29
N PRO A 62 2.53 6.12 -21.25
CA PRO A 62 2.03 6.13 -22.63
C PRO A 62 0.51 5.89 -22.69
N GLU A 63 -0.22 6.74 -23.44
CA GLU A 63 -1.69 6.70 -23.58
C GLU A 63 -2.21 5.32 -24.04
N VAL A 64 -1.46 4.67 -24.92
CA VAL A 64 -1.77 3.31 -25.39
C VAL A 64 -1.78 2.32 -24.24
N LEU A 65 -0.77 2.35 -23.37
CA LEU A 65 -0.69 1.46 -22.20
C LEU A 65 -1.82 1.75 -21.21
N ARG A 66 -2.11 3.03 -20.95
CA ARG A 66 -3.24 3.43 -20.09
C ARG A 66 -4.56 2.85 -20.60
N THR A 67 -4.81 2.95 -21.90
CA THR A 67 -6.02 2.42 -22.54
C THR A 67 -6.12 0.91 -22.39
N LEU A 68 -5.02 0.19 -22.63
CA LEU A 68 -4.96 -1.27 -22.50
C LEU A 68 -5.24 -1.72 -21.06
N VAL A 69 -4.61 -1.09 -20.06
CA VAL A 69 -4.81 -1.41 -18.64
C VAL A 69 -6.26 -1.17 -18.22
N LEU A 70 -6.84 -0.02 -18.59
CA LEU A 70 -8.24 0.29 -18.26
C LEU A 70 -9.23 -0.68 -18.91
N ALA A 71 -8.97 -1.11 -20.15
CA ALA A 71 -9.78 -2.13 -20.81
C ALA A 71 -9.71 -3.47 -20.05
N GLN A 72 -8.51 -3.90 -19.64
CA GLN A 72 -8.33 -5.14 -18.89
C GLN A 72 -9.03 -5.11 -17.54
N ILE A 73 -8.93 -4.00 -16.79
CA ILE A 73 -9.62 -3.82 -15.51
C ILE A 73 -11.13 -4.00 -15.68
N ARG A 74 -11.72 -3.38 -16.72
CA ARG A 74 -13.16 -3.49 -17.01
C ARG A 74 -13.56 -4.93 -17.35
N THR A 75 -12.76 -5.65 -18.13
CA THR A 75 -12.99 -7.06 -18.45
C THR A 75 -13.04 -7.92 -17.19
N VAL A 76 -12.06 -7.76 -16.29
CA VAL A 76 -12.01 -8.49 -15.01
C VAL A 76 -13.23 -8.15 -14.15
N GLN A 77 -13.57 -6.87 -14.02
CA GLN A 77 -14.72 -6.43 -13.23
C GLN A 77 -16.06 -6.94 -13.80
N ALA A 78 -16.22 -6.97 -15.11
CA ALA A 78 -17.40 -7.53 -15.77
C ALA A 78 -17.51 -9.05 -15.55
N GLY A 79 -16.38 -9.76 -15.51
CA GLY A 79 -16.33 -11.20 -15.20
C GLY A 79 -16.64 -11.53 -13.73
N HIS A 80 -16.52 -10.57 -12.81
CA HIS A 80 -16.88 -10.74 -11.40
C HIS A 80 -18.38 -10.45 -11.12
N GLY A 81 -19.18 -10.20 -12.16
CA GLY A 81 -20.63 -9.93 -12.07
C GLY A 81 -21.54 -11.12 -12.39
N VAL A 82 -21.00 -12.30 -12.67
CA VAL A 82 -21.80 -13.52 -12.89
C VAL A 82 -21.32 -14.60 -11.93
N ALA A 83 -22.22 -14.98 -11.03
CA ALA A 83 -22.09 -16.17 -10.19
C ALA A 83 -21.67 -17.35 -11.05
N VAL A 84 -20.58 -18.01 -10.68
CA VAL A 84 -20.24 -19.34 -11.18
C VAL A 84 -20.48 -20.30 -10.03
N GLU A 85 -21.41 -21.22 -10.28
CA GLU A 85 -21.76 -22.41 -9.48
C GLU A 85 -20.55 -23.25 -9.05
#